data_AF-A0A2V9TNK1-F1
#
_entry.id   AF-A0A2V9TNK1-F1
#
_cell.length_a   1.000
_cell.length_b   1.000
_cell.length_c   1.000
_cell.angle_alpha   90.00
_cell.angle_beta   90.00
_cell.angle_gamma   90.00
#
_symmetry.space_group_name_H-M   'P 1'
#
loop_
_entity.id
_entity.type
_entity.pdbx_description
1 polymer ?
#
loop_
_entity_poly.entity_id
_entity_poly.type
_entity_poly.pdbx_seq_one_letter_code
_entity_poly.pdbx_strand_id
1 'polypeptide(L)'
;MGAKSLVRGGHKPVAIVEMTSYHLRDSRCVTGEFLATNGASPPELAVELSLEEQEIKKKMIECYRSQRLVLEAYPVKAERFRLAPEYDFSYPPHPGKLWYECLRWPITGERWRQLAVEAVTQCDEAAWA
;
A
#
# COMPACT_ATOMS: atom_id res chain seq x y z
N MET A 1 -4.25 16.37 7.66
CA MET A 1 -3.95 17.16 6.45
C MET A 1 -3.68 16.16 5.34
N GLY A 2 -4.50 16.11 4.29
CA GLY A 2 -4.43 15.05 3.27
C GLY A 2 -3.21 15.20 2.36
N ALA A 3 -2.57 14.07 2.01
CA ALA A 3 -1.37 14.01 1.16
C ALA A 3 -1.64 14.32 -0.33
N LYS A 4 -2.29 15.46 -0.64
CA LYS A 4 -2.64 15.84 -2.01
C LYS A 4 -2.18 17.22 -2.49
N SER A 5 -1.38 17.97 -1.73
CA SER A 5 -0.95 19.29 -2.21
C SER A 5 0.53 19.57 -2.05
N LEU A 6 1.34 18.86 -2.83
CA LEU A 6 2.63 19.39 -3.31
C LEU A 6 2.85 18.95 -4.76
N VAL A 7 2.13 19.60 -5.68
CA VAL A 7 2.51 19.62 -7.10
C VAL A 7 3.01 21.04 -7.38
N ARG A 8 4.33 21.21 -7.43
CA ARG A 8 4.96 22.45 -7.90
C ARG A 8 4.77 22.53 -9.42
N GLY A 9 4.13 23.60 -9.89
CA GLY A 9 3.81 23.84 -11.31
C GLY A 9 2.37 23.43 -11.63
N GLY A 10 1.61 24.31 -12.28
CA GLY A 10 0.14 24.21 -12.55
C GLY A 10 -0.35 23.04 -13.41
N HIS A 11 0.25 21.86 -13.26
CA HIS A 11 -0.22 20.60 -13.80
C HIS A 11 -1.33 20.03 -12.93
N LYS A 12 -2.33 19.41 -13.57
CA LYS A 12 -3.36 18.67 -12.86
C LYS A 12 -2.70 17.58 -12.00
N PRO A 13 -3.14 17.38 -10.74
CA PRO A 13 -2.60 16.33 -9.90
C PRO A 13 -2.75 14.97 -10.58
N VAL A 14 -1.65 14.20 -10.60
CA VAL A 14 -1.62 12.87 -11.20
C VAL A 14 -2.47 11.92 -10.36
N ALA A 15 -3.33 11.15 -11.02
CA ALA A 15 -4.08 10.10 -10.35
C ALA A 15 -3.12 8.98 -9.93
N ILE A 16 -3.11 8.65 -8.64
CA ILE A 16 -2.33 7.53 -8.11
C ILE A 16 -3.23 6.29 -8.09
N VAL A 17 -2.77 5.21 -8.72
CA VAL A 17 -3.40 3.89 -8.68
C VAL A 17 -2.56 2.98 -7.80
N GLU A 18 -3.22 2.28 -6.89
CA GLU A 18 -2.58 1.32 -6.00
C GLU A 18 -2.86 -0.11 -6.45
N MET A 19 -1.94 -1.02 -6.13
CA MET A 19 -2.16 -2.46 -6.17
C MET A 19 -2.17 -3.03 -4.74
N THR A 20 -2.79 -4.20 -4.57
CA THR A 20 -2.73 -4.90 -3.27
C THR A 20 -1.33 -5.40 -2.96
N SER A 21 -0.88 -5.16 -1.72
CA SER A 21 0.35 -5.73 -1.15
C SER A 21 -0.04 -6.69 -0.02
N TYR A 22 0.66 -6.67 1.10
CA TYR A 22 0.29 -7.36 2.32
C TYR A 22 0.01 -6.42 3.50
N HIS A 23 -0.85 -6.84 4.41
CA HIS A 23 -1.11 -6.17 5.68
C HIS A 23 -1.44 -7.18 6.78
N LEU A 24 -1.47 -6.72 8.04
CA LEU A 24 -1.90 -7.55 9.17
C LEU A 24 -3.42 -7.46 9.32
N ARG A 25 -4.10 -8.61 9.39
CA ARG A 25 -5.50 -8.71 9.80
C ARG A 25 -5.67 -9.98 10.64
N ASP A 26 -6.28 -9.87 11.81
CA ASP A 26 -6.54 -11.00 12.72
C ASP A 26 -5.31 -11.90 12.97
N SER A 27 -4.17 -11.27 13.26
CA SER A 27 -2.87 -11.93 13.48
C SER A 27 -2.30 -12.68 12.28
N ARG A 28 -2.80 -12.44 11.06
CA ARG A 28 -2.35 -13.08 9.82
C ARG A 28 -1.87 -12.03 8.81
N CYS A 29 -0.91 -12.45 7.98
CA CYS A 29 -0.54 -11.74 6.78
C CYS A 29 -1.64 -11.96 5.73
N VAL A 30 -2.29 -10.89 5.31
CA VAL A 30 -3.30 -10.91 4.24
C VAL A 30 -2.70 -10.27 3.00
N THR A 31 -2.76 -10.99 1.90
CA THR A 31 -2.30 -10.60 0.55
C THR A 31 -3.48 -10.51 -0.40
N GLY A 32 -3.36 -9.71 -1.45
CA GLY A 32 -4.38 -9.66 -2.50
C GLY A 32 -5.68 -8.92 -2.11
N GLU A 33 -5.72 -8.29 -0.94
CA GLU A 33 -6.86 -7.53 -0.46
C GLU A 33 -6.41 -6.14 0.00
N PHE A 34 -7.24 -5.13 -0.23
CA PHE A 34 -7.00 -3.81 0.31
C PHE A 34 -7.45 -3.71 1.76
N LEU A 35 -6.81 -2.82 2.50
CA LEU A 35 -7.34 -2.36 3.79
C LEU A 35 -8.59 -1.52 3.56
N ALA A 36 -9.56 -1.70 4.46
CA ALA A 36 -10.67 -0.76 4.58
C ALA A 36 -10.12 0.63 4.89
N THR A 37 -10.67 1.63 4.20
CA THR A 37 -10.32 3.02 4.44
C THR A 37 -11.13 3.59 5.59
N ASN A 38 -10.60 4.59 6.28
CA ASN A 38 -11.39 5.40 7.21
C ASN A 38 -12.41 6.23 6.38
N GLY A 39 -13.62 5.70 6.20
CA GLY A 39 -14.66 6.27 5.35
C GLY A 39 -15.02 5.38 4.16
N ALA A 40 -15.62 5.96 3.11
CA ALA A 40 -16.01 5.20 1.92
C ALA A 40 -14.77 4.71 1.16
N SER A 41 -14.61 3.39 1.04
CA SER A 41 -13.53 2.81 0.25
C SER A 41 -13.74 3.08 -1.24
N PRO A 42 -12.69 3.53 -1.97
CA PRO A 42 -12.77 3.66 -3.41
C PRO A 42 -13.16 2.33 -4.06
N PRO A 43 -13.87 2.36 -5.21
CA PRO A 43 -14.16 1.14 -5.94
C PRO A 43 -12.87 0.44 -6.36
N GLU A 44 -12.88 -0.89 -6.24
CA GLU A 44 -11.79 -1.75 -6.67
C GLU A 44 -12.03 -2.23 -8.11
N LEU A 45 -10.97 -2.23 -8.91
CA LEU A 45 -10.91 -2.91 -10.20
C LEU A 45 -10.22 -4.27 -9.99
N ALA A 46 -10.96 -5.35 -10.21
CA ALA A 46 -10.41 -6.70 -10.28
C ALA A 46 -10.23 -7.08 -11.75
N VAL A 47 -8.98 -7.37 -12.12
CA VAL A 47 -8.62 -7.98 -13.40
C VAL A 47 -8.52 -9.48 -13.18
N GLU A 48 -9.54 -10.22 -13.61
CA GLU A 48 -9.56 -11.68 -13.55
C GLU A 48 -8.65 -12.26 -14.64
N LEU A 49 -7.71 -13.11 -14.24
CA LEU A 49 -6.74 -13.73 -15.12
C LEU A 49 -7.31 -15.03 -15.68
N SER A 50 -7.16 -15.22 -16.99
CA SER A 50 -7.43 -16.49 -17.66
C SER A 50 -6.52 -17.61 -17.11
N LEU A 51 -6.86 -18.87 -17.40
CA LEU A 51 -6.04 -20.01 -16.98
C LEU A 51 -4.60 -19.91 -17.53
N GLU A 52 -4.43 -19.43 -18.77
CA GLU A 52 -3.11 -19.25 -19.37
C GLU A 52 -2.28 -18.17 -18.65
N GLU A 53 -2.90 -17.01 -18.36
CA GLU A 53 -2.24 -15.92 -17.62
C GLU A 53 -1.89 -16.34 -16.19
N GLN A 54 -2.74 -17.15 -15.55
CA GLN A 54 -2.46 -17.73 -14.23
C GLN A 54 -1.20 -18.61 -14.27
N GLU A 55 -1.03 -19.44 -15.29
CA GLU A 55 0.18 -20.27 -15.45
C GLU A 55 1.43 -19.43 -15.69
N ILE A 56 1.32 -18.34 -16.46
CA ILE A 56 2.41 -17.39 -16.66
C ILE A 56 2.79 -16.74 -15.32
N LYS A 57 1.80 -16.25 -14.56
CA LYS A 57 2.01 -15.62 -13.26
C LYS A 57 2.64 -16.56 -12.23
N LYS A 58 2.21 -17.83 -12.19
CA LYS A 58 2.84 -18.86 -11.35
C LYS A 58 4.32 -19.02 -11.68
N LYS A 59 4.66 -19.16 -12.97
CA LYS A 59 6.07 -19.26 -13.40
C LYS A 59 6.87 -18.01 -13.01
N MET A 60 6.28 -16.82 -13.14
CA MET A 60 6.92 -15.56 -12.69
C MET A 60 7.22 -15.58 -11.19
N ILE A 61 6.27 -16.02 -10.36
CA ILE A 61 6.46 -16.15 -8.90
C ILE A 61 7.55 -17.18 -8.58
N GLU A 62 7.53 -18.35 -9.23
CA GLU A 62 8.47 -19.45 -9.01
C GLU A 62 9.93 -19.10 -9.32
N CYS A 63 10.17 -18.12 -10.22
CA CYS A 63 11.51 -17.60 -10.48
C CYS A 63 12.18 -17.01 -9.23
N TYR A 64 11.41 -16.46 -8.28
CA TYR A 64 11.93 -15.81 -7.07
C TYR A 64 12.10 -16.80 -5.90
N ARG A 65 12.98 -17.80 -6.09
CA ARG A 65 13.15 -18.92 -5.15
C ARG A 65 13.42 -18.51 -3.70
N SER A 66 14.22 -17.48 -3.45
CA SER A 66 14.55 -17.02 -2.09
C SER A 66 13.37 -16.35 -1.38
N GLN A 67 12.38 -15.87 -2.13
CA GLN A 67 11.17 -15.19 -1.63
C GLN A 67 9.93 -16.08 -1.64
N ARG A 68 10.09 -17.38 -1.94
CA ARG A 68 8.97 -18.32 -2.12
C ARG A 68 7.94 -18.27 -0.98
N LEU A 69 8.41 -18.27 0.28
CA LEU A 69 7.53 -18.25 1.46
C LEU A 69 6.69 -16.97 1.59
N VAL A 70 7.11 -15.87 0.97
CA VAL A 70 6.35 -14.62 0.94
C VAL A 70 5.38 -14.64 -0.24
N LEU A 71 5.85 -15.06 -1.41
CA LEU A 71 5.10 -14.96 -2.65
C LEU A 71 4.04 -16.04 -2.82
N GLU A 72 4.17 -17.21 -2.20
CA GLU A 72 3.17 -18.29 -2.28
C GLU A 72 1.81 -17.90 -1.70
N ALA A 73 1.78 -16.90 -0.81
CA ALA A 73 0.55 -16.37 -0.26
C ALA A 73 -0.23 -15.48 -1.25
N TYR A 74 0.39 -15.01 -2.34
CA TYR A 74 -0.29 -14.09 -3.26
C TYR A 74 -1.27 -14.82 -4.19
N PRO A 75 -2.49 -14.29 -4.38
CA PRO A 75 -3.44 -14.91 -5.28
C PRO A 75 -2.97 -14.80 -6.73
N VAL A 76 -3.17 -15.89 -7.47
CA VAL A 76 -2.86 -15.96 -8.91
C VAL A 76 -4.06 -15.69 -9.79
N LYS A 77 -5.29 -15.77 -9.26
CA LYS A 77 -6.52 -15.69 -10.06
C LYS A 77 -6.89 -14.29 -10.54
N ALA A 78 -6.61 -13.27 -9.73
CA ALA A 78 -7.00 -11.90 -10.03
C ALA A 78 -5.95 -10.93 -9.53
N GLU A 79 -5.89 -9.77 -10.19
CA GLU A 79 -5.12 -8.61 -9.75
C GLU A 79 -6.06 -7.48 -9.40
N ARG A 80 -5.86 -6.87 -8.24
CA ARG A 80 -6.75 -5.85 -7.70
C ARG A 80 -6.05 -4.51 -7.64
N PHE A 81 -6.75 -3.50 -8.16
CA PHE A 81 -6.31 -2.14 -8.22
C PHE A 81 -7.38 -1.21 -7.66
N ARG A 82 -6.98 -0.05 -7.15
CA ARG A 82 -7.92 1.03 -6.82
C ARG A 82 -7.26 2.38 -7.01
N LEU A 83 -8.07 3.43 -7.17
CA LEU A 83 -7.56 4.79 -6.97
C LEU A 83 -7.12 4.94 -5.52
N ALA A 84 -5.93 5.51 -5.30
CA ALA A 84 -5.43 5.77 -3.97
C ALA A 84 -6.43 6.67 -3.22
N PRO A 85 -6.89 6.27 -2.02
CA PRO A 85 -7.67 7.16 -1.19
C PRO A 85 -6.82 8.35 -0.73
N GLU A 86 -7.47 9.37 -0.21
CA GLU A 86 -6.77 10.49 0.42
C GLU A 86 -6.24 10.05 1.79
N TYR A 87 -4.96 9.69 1.84
CA TYR A 87 -4.32 9.31 3.09
C TYR A 87 -4.00 10.53 3.95
N ASP A 88 -4.32 10.41 5.23
CA ASP A 88 -3.72 11.21 6.29
C ASP A 88 -2.69 10.34 7.01
N PHE A 89 -1.42 10.49 6.63
CA PHE A 89 -0.31 9.70 7.16
C PHE A 89 0.06 10.04 8.61
N SER A 90 -0.61 11.01 9.24
CA SER A 90 -0.51 11.23 10.68
C SER A 90 -1.28 10.17 11.50
N TYR A 91 -2.17 9.41 10.87
CA TYR A 91 -2.94 8.32 11.48
C TYR A 91 -2.46 6.94 11.03
N PRO A 92 -2.60 5.90 11.88
CA PRO A 92 -2.33 4.54 11.45
C PRO A 92 -3.35 4.09 10.39
N PRO A 93 -2.97 3.20 9.45
CA PRO A 93 -3.88 2.72 8.40
C PRO A 93 -5.00 1.82 8.94
N HIS A 94 -4.81 1.22 10.12
CA HIS A 94 -5.80 0.45 10.86
C HIS A 94 -5.36 0.37 12.34
N PRO A 95 -6.26 0.02 13.30
CA PRO A 95 -5.85 -0.21 14.68
C PRO A 95 -4.92 -1.41 14.82
N GLY A 96 -4.13 -1.41 15.89
CA GLY A 96 -3.21 -2.51 16.22
C GLY A 96 -1.84 -2.39 15.56
N LYS A 97 -1.12 -3.51 15.50
CA LYS A 97 0.24 -3.58 14.94
C LYS A 97 0.21 -3.66 13.42
N LEU A 98 1.24 -3.14 12.78
CA LEU A 98 1.50 -3.35 11.37
C LEU A 98 2.24 -4.67 11.14
N TRP A 99 2.12 -5.26 9.94
CA TRP A 99 2.73 -6.56 9.65
C TRP A 99 4.25 -6.57 9.89
N TYR A 100 4.95 -5.52 9.46
CA TYR A 100 6.40 -5.43 9.65
C TYR A 100 6.81 -5.33 11.13
N GLU A 101 5.95 -4.82 12.01
CA GLU A 101 6.21 -4.78 13.45
C GLU A 101 6.13 -6.18 14.06
N CYS A 102 5.26 -7.06 13.54
CA CYS A 102 5.23 -8.47 13.90
C CYS A 102 6.53 -9.20 13.50
N LEU A 103 7.18 -8.74 12.42
CA LEU A 103 8.46 -9.24 11.95
C LEU A 103 9.68 -8.64 12.70
N ARG A 104 9.44 -7.76 13.70
CA ARG A 104 10.47 -7.07 14.48
C ARG A 104 11.45 -6.27 13.64
N TRP A 105 10.96 -5.66 12.57
CA TRP A 105 11.75 -4.70 11.80
C TRP A 105 12.13 -3.49 12.66
N PRO A 106 13.23 -2.78 12.35
CA PRO A 106 13.75 -1.70 13.21
C PRO A 106 12.88 -0.42 13.21
N ILE A 107 11.82 -0.38 12.40
CA ILE A 107 10.88 0.75 12.33
C ILE A 107 9.53 0.35 12.92
N THR A 108 8.91 1.25 13.68
CA THR A 108 7.55 1.12 14.20
C THR A 108 6.58 1.99 13.40
N GLY A 109 5.30 1.64 13.43
CA GLY A 109 4.26 2.45 12.80
C GLY A 109 4.21 3.86 13.39
N GLU A 110 4.44 4.00 14.68
CA GLU A 110 4.51 5.31 15.35
C GLU A 110 5.68 6.16 14.83
N ARG A 111 6.89 5.60 14.79
CA ARG A 111 8.07 6.34 14.32
C ARG A 111 7.92 6.74 12.85
N TRP A 112 7.36 5.86 12.02
CA TRP A 112 7.08 6.18 10.62
C TRP A 112 6.14 7.37 10.48
N ARG A 113 5.05 7.43 11.26
CA ARG A 113 4.11 8.57 11.21
C ARG A 113 4.72 9.88 11.68
N GLN A 114 5.57 9.84 12.72
CA GLN A 114 6.33 11.02 13.15
C GLN A 114 7.17 11.58 12.00
N LEU A 115 7.94 10.70 11.33
CA LEU A 115 8.75 11.08 10.17
C LEU A 115 7.89 11.61 9.01
N ALA A 116 6.70 11.05 8.78
CA ALA A 116 5.79 11.51 7.74
C ALA A 116 5.29 12.94 8.02
N VAL A 117 4.94 13.25 9.27
CA VAL A 117 4.54 14.60 9.69
C VAL A 117 5.70 15.58 9.57
N GLU A 118 6.88 15.22 10.08
CA GLU A 118 8.11 16.02 9.95
C GLU A 118 8.42 16.37 8.48
N ALA A 119 8.30 15.40 7.57
CA ALA A 119 8.54 15.59 6.15
C ALA A 119 7.54 16.55 5.49
N VAL A 120 6.24 16.42 5.83
CA VAL A 120 5.21 17.34 5.30
C VAL A 120 5.50 18.77 5.76
N THR A 121 5.81 18.98 7.03
CA THR A 121 6.15 20.32 7.56
C THR A 121 7.37 20.92 6.87
N GLN A 122 8.43 20.15 6.64
CA GLN A 122 9.63 20.63 5.93
C GLN A 122 9.33 20.98 4.47
N CYS A 123 8.49 20.20 3.79
CA CYS A 123 8.08 20.49 2.41
C CYS A 123 7.25 21.78 2.32
N ASP A 124 6.38 22.03 3.31
CA ASP A 124 5.62 23.27 3.38
C ASP A 124 6.56 24.46 3.62
N GLU A 125 7.47 24.40 4.60
CA GLU A 125 8.44 25.47 4.87
C GLU A 125 9.32 25.79 3.65
N ALA A 126 9.81 24.77 2.94
CA ALA A 126 10.61 24.94 1.72
C ALA A 126 9.80 25.47 0.52
N ALA A 127 8.46 25.44 0.57
CA ALA A 127 7.62 26.04 -0.45
C ALA A 127 7.48 27.56 -0.30
N TRP A 128 7.77 28.10 0.89
CA TRP A 128 7.64 29.54 1.24
C TRP A 128 8.98 30.24 1.52
N ALA A 129 10.12 29.52 1.40
CA ALA A 129 11.48 30.07 1.43
C ALA A 129 12.02 30.27 0.01
#